data_AF-A0A090LE38-F1
#
_entry.id   AF-A0A090LE38-F1
#
_cell.length_a   1.000
_cell.length_b   1.000
_cell.length_c   1.000
_cell.angle_alpha   90.00
_cell.angle_beta   90.00
_cell.angle_gamma   90.00
#
_symmetry.space_group_name_H-M   'P 1'
#
loop_
_entity.id
_entity.type
_entity.pdbx_description
1 polymer ?
#
loop_
_entity_poly.entity_id
_entity_poly.type
_entity_poly.pdbx_seq_one_letter_code
_entity_poly.pdbx_strand_id
1 'polypeptide(L)'
;MYFPVSYHPAPKYILFFAFLSLLHCAFSVAQHRSYLRLINQEYTYLSADIYVQLFVSLAVGLYSATAFSGDFQKIRSDCEDEPETWDTFGNCPSFYTFEHRGKPMSASFVGFTQPEE
;
A
#
# COMPACT_ATOMS: atom_id res chain seq x y z
N MET A 1 8.52 -1.85 -19.11
CA MET A 1 8.24 -3.08 -18.34
C MET A 1 7.29 -2.68 -17.24
N TYR A 2 5.97 -2.72 -17.51
CA TYR A 2 4.92 -2.43 -16.54
C TYR A 2 4.78 -3.68 -15.67
N PHE A 3 5.35 -3.65 -14.47
CA PHE A 3 5.08 -4.70 -13.49
C PHE A 3 3.73 -4.35 -12.84
N PRO A 4 2.65 -5.12 -13.07
CA PRO A 4 1.43 -4.91 -12.32
C PRO A 4 1.76 -5.10 -10.85
N VAL A 5 1.63 -4.04 -10.04
CA VAL A 5 1.85 -4.07 -8.58
C VAL A 5 0.66 -4.81 -7.97
N SER A 6 0.65 -6.11 -8.20
CA SER A 6 -0.29 -7.06 -7.64
C SER A 6 0.01 -7.16 -6.15
N TYR A 7 -0.68 -6.36 -5.32
CA TYR A 7 -0.98 -6.50 -3.87
C TYR A 7 0.05 -7.14 -2.93
N HIS A 8 1.32 -7.26 -3.32
CA HIS A 8 2.33 -7.89 -2.48
C HIS A 8 2.80 -6.85 -1.46
N PRO A 9 2.94 -7.20 -0.17
CA PRO A 9 3.52 -6.29 0.83
C PRO A 9 5.02 -6.03 0.60
N ALA A 10 5.62 -6.64 -0.42
CA ALA A 10 7.04 -6.56 -0.77
C ALA A 10 7.58 -5.13 -0.91
N PRO A 11 7.01 -4.21 -1.73
CA PRO A 11 7.51 -2.84 -1.84
C PRO A 11 7.55 -2.09 -0.52
N LYS A 12 6.61 -2.38 0.41
CA LYS A 12 6.59 -1.76 1.75
C LYS A 12 7.81 -2.16 2.57
N TYR A 13 8.14 -3.45 2.56
CA TYR A 13 9.33 -3.97 3.25
C TYR A 13 10.62 -3.49 2.59
N ILE A 14 10.70 -3.49 1.25
CA ILE A 14 11.88 -3.01 0.53
C ILE A 14 12.13 -1.52 0.83
N LEU A 15 11.07 -0.71 0.86
CA LEU A 15 11.16 0.71 1.23
C LEU A 15 11.67 0.87 2.67
N PHE A 16 11.16 0.09 3.62
CA PHE A 16 11.63 0.11 5.00
C PHE A 16 13.13 -0.24 5.10
N PHE A 17 13.58 -1.31 4.46
CA PHE A 17 15.00 -1.70 4.45
C PHE A 17 15.88 -0.66 3.75
N ALA A 18 15.42 -0.05 2.65
CA ALA A 18 16.14 1.04 1.99
C ALA A 18 16.30 2.25 2.91
N PHE A 19 15.27 2.58 3.69
CA PHE A 19 15.31 3.68 4.66
C PHE A 19 16.29 3.39 5.82
N LEU A 20 16.27 2.16 6.35
CA LEU A 20 17.25 1.72 7.36
C LEU A 20 18.68 1.79 6.82
N SER A 21 18.90 1.39 5.56
CA SER A 21 20.20 1.48 4.91
C SER A 21 20.67 2.93 4.74
N LEU A 22 19.76 3.85 4.38
CA LEU A 22 20.05 5.28 4.31
C LEU A 22 20.45 5.85 5.68
N LEU A 23 19.73 5.44 6.73
CA LEU A 23 20.01 5.85 8.10
C LEU A 23 21.37 5.32 8.58
N HIS A 24 21.69 4.08 8.25
CA HIS A 24 23.01 3.50 8.52
C HIS A 24 24.13 4.28 7.81
N CYS A 25 23.91 4.68 6.54
CA CYS A 25 24.84 5.52 5.80
C CYS A 25 25.02 6.89 6.48
N ALA A 26 23.93 7.53 6.88
CA ALA A 26 23.97 8.82 7.58
C ALA A 26 24.73 8.73 8.91
N PHE A 27 24.49 7.66 9.69
CA PHE A 27 25.22 7.39 10.92
C PHE A 27 26.72 7.21 10.67
N SER A 28 27.08 6.43 9.64
CA SER A 28 28.47 6.19 9.27
C SER A 28 29.20 7.50 8.90
N VAL A 29 28.56 8.40 8.13
CA VAL A 29 29.11 9.72 7.80
C VAL A 29 29.25 10.60 9.05
N ALA A 30 28.23 10.64 9.90
CA ALA A 30 28.25 11.45 11.12
C ALA A 30 29.36 11.00 12.08
N GLN A 31 29.56 9.69 12.22
CA GLN A 31 30.64 9.11 13.00
C GLN A 31 32.00 9.43 12.38
N HIS A 32 32.15 9.25 11.06
CA HIS A 32 33.40 9.56 10.37
C HIS A 32 33.80 11.02 10.53
N ARG A 33 32.84 11.96 10.40
CA ARG A 33 33.07 13.39 10.64
C ARG A 33 33.45 13.70 12.08
N SER A 34 32.81 13.04 13.05
CA SER A 34 33.13 13.21 14.47
C SER A 34 34.52 12.67 14.80
N TYR A 35 34.90 11.55 14.20
CA TYR A 35 36.22 10.94 14.36
C TYR A 35 37.34 11.84 13.83
N LEU A 36 37.18 12.41 12.62
CA LEU A 36 38.16 13.33 12.04
C LEU A 36 38.38 14.59 12.89
N ARG A 37 37.32 15.11 13.51
CA ARG A 37 37.41 16.23 14.46
C ARG A 37 38.22 15.87 15.71
N LEU A 38 38.03 14.66 16.24
CA LEU A 38 38.76 14.19 17.42
C LEU A 38 40.27 14.07 17.15
N ILE A 39 40.66 13.64 15.96
CA ILE A 39 42.07 13.49 15.57
C ILE A 39 42.68 14.78 14.97
N ASN A 40 41.93 15.90 14.96
CA ASN A 40 42.32 17.19 14.35
C ASN A 40 42.83 17.07 12.90
N GLN A 41 42.31 16.10 12.14
CA GLN A 41 42.68 15.91 10.74
C GLN A 41 41.66 16.62 9.84
N GLU A 42 42.13 17.26 8.77
CA GLU A 42 41.24 17.90 7.80
C GLU A 42 40.38 16.86 7.05
N TYR A 43 39.14 17.24 6.79
CA TYR A 43 38.20 16.46 6.01
C TYR A 43 38.56 16.56 4.52
N THR A 44 39.28 15.57 4.00
CA THR A 44 39.72 15.55 2.60
C THR A 44 38.71 14.86 1.69
N TYR A 45 38.33 13.63 2.01
CA TYR A 45 37.38 12.84 1.22
C TYR A 45 36.64 11.83 2.09
N LEU A 46 35.40 11.54 1.72
CA LEU A 46 34.61 10.46 2.32
C LEU A 46 34.90 9.15 1.59
N SER A 47 34.96 8.03 2.32
CA SER A 47 35.24 6.72 1.74
C SER A 47 34.27 6.37 0.61
N ALA A 48 34.80 5.85 -0.50
CA ALA A 48 34.02 5.50 -1.68
C ALA A 48 32.88 4.52 -1.38
N ASP A 49 33.09 3.59 -0.44
CA ASP A 49 32.08 2.61 -0.03
C ASP A 49 30.80 3.27 0.51
N ILE A 50 30.94 4.36 1.29
CA ILE A 50 29.80 5.10 1.85
C ILE A 50 29.04 5.84 0.74
N TYR A 51 29.76 6.40 -0.24
CA TYR A 51 29.14 7.02 -1.41
C TYR A 51 28.33 6.02 -2.23
N VAL A 52 28.90 4.85 -2.51
CA VAL A 52 28.22 3.80 -3.28
C VAL A 52 26.99 3.31 -2.53
N GLN A 53 27.11 3.05 -1.22
CA GLN A 53 25.99 2.64 -0.38
C GLN A 53 24.86 3.68 -0.38
N LEU A 54 25.19 4.98 -0.29
CA LEU A 54 24.22 6.07 -0.33
C LEU A 54 23.47 6.10 -1.68
N PHE A 55 24.19 6.04 -2.80
CA PHE A 55 23.58 6.10 -4.12
C PHE A 55 22.69 4.89 -4.40
N VAL A 56 23.15 3.68 -4.06
CA VAL A 56 22.38 2.46 -4.24
C VAL A 56 21.12 2.47 -3.37
N SER A 57 21.25 2.81 -2.09
CA SER A 57 20.10 2.87 -1.17
C SER A 57 19.09 3.95 -1.57
N LEU A 58 19.56 5.11 -2.08
CA LEU A 58 18.70 6.16 -2.61
C LEU A 58 17.96 5.71 -3.88
N ALA A 59 18.66 5.09 -4.84
CA ALA A 59 18.04 4.61 -6.08
C ALA A 59 16.97 3.54 -5.79
N VAL A 60 17.28 2.59 -4.90
CA VAL A 60 16.32 1.56 -4.46
C VAL A 60 15.14 2.18 -3.71
N GLY A 61 15.39 3.17 -2.85
CA GLY A 61 14.34 3.89 -2.13
C GLY A 61 13.37 4.63 -3.06
N LEU A 62 13.90 5.35 -4.05
CA LEU A 62 13.08 6.05 -5.06
C LEU A 62 12.27 5.07 -5.89
N TYR A 63 12.89 3.99 -6.37
CA TYR A 63 12.17 2.94 -7.12
C TYR A 63 11.04 2.33 -6.28
N SER A 64 11.33 2.00 -5.02
CA SER A 64 10.35 1.41 -4.09
C SER A 64 9.21 2.38 -3.76
N ALA A 65 9.49 3.67 -3.63
CA ALA A 65 8.48 4.70 -3.39
C ALA A 65 7.53 4.84 -4.59
N THR A 66 8.06 4.81 -5.82
CA THR A 66 7.21 4.83 -7.02
C THR A 66 6.34 3.58 -7.13
N ALA A 67 6.88 2.40 -6.80
CA ALA A 67 6.13 1.16 -6.76
C ALA A 67 5.07 1.12 -5.64
N PHE A 68 5.29 1.86 -4.54
CA PHE A 68 4.32 1.99 -3.45
C PHE A 68 3.11 2.84 -3.83
N SER A 69 3.25 3.77 -4.78
CA SER A 69 2.21 4.74 -5.14
C SER A 69 0.94 4.11 -5.73
N GLY A 70 0.95 2.82 -6.03
CA GLY A 70 -0.19 2.11 -6.60
C GLY A 70 -0.43 2.45 -8.07
N ASP A 71 -1.39 1.75 -8.68
CA ASP A 71 -1.77 2.00 -10.06
C ASP A 71 -2.64 3.26 -10.16
N PHE A 72 -2.44 4.02 -11.23
CA PHE A 72 -3.28 5.18 -11.53
C PHE A 72 -4.69 4.71 -11.87
N GLN A 73 -5.68 5.19 -11.12
CA GLN A 73 -7.09 5.01 -11.48
C GLN A 73 -7.46 5.88 -12.68
N LYS A 74 -8.35 5.36 -13.54
CA LYS A 74 -8.80 6.10 -14.70
C LYS A 74 -9.77 7.20 -14.27
N ILE A 75 -9.66 8.37 -14.89
CA ILE A 75 -10.50 9.54 -14.55
C ILE A 75 -11.93 9.37 -15.11
N ARG A 76 -12.13 8.51 -16.12
CA ARG A 76 -13.45 8.27 -16.75
C ARG A 76 -14.07 6.98 -16.22
N SER A 77 -15.14 7.10 -15.44
CA SER A 77 -15.91 5.98 -14.90
C SER A 77 -16.59 5.12 -15.96
N ASP A 78 -17.00 5.70 -17.11
CA ASP A 78 -17.73 4.99 -18.19
C ASP A 78 -16.97 3.80 -18.81
N CYS A 79 -15.72 3.55 -18.43
CA CYS A 79 -14.83 2.56 -19.02
C CYS A 79 -14.39 1.45 -18.04
N GLU A 80 -14.74 1.55 -16.75
CA GLU A 80 -14.37 0.57 -15.71
C GLU A 80 -15.53 -0.25 -15.20
N ASP A 81 -16.76 0.26 -15.35
CA ASP A 81 -17.94 -0.52 -15.03
C ASP A 81 -18.07 -1.62 -16.10
N GLU A 82 -17.97 -2.89 -15.69
CA GLU A 82 -18.71 -3.94 -16.41
C GLU A 82 -20.14 -3.44 -16.57
N PRO A 83 -20.83 -3.74 -17.68
CA PRO A 83 -22.19 -3.25 -17.87
C PRO A 83 -23.04 -3.72 -16.69
N GLU A 84 -23.27 -2.82 -15.72
CA GLU A 84 -24.07 -3.08 -14.54
C GLU A 84 -25.40 -3.62 -15.03
N THR A 85 -25.70 -4.87 -14.69
CA THR A 85 -26.94 -5.49 -15.13
C THR A 85 -28.11 -4.70 -14.55
N TRP A 86 -29.21 -4.63 -15.30
CA TRP A 86 -30.41 -3.90 -14.86
C TRP A 86 -30.90 -4.35 -13.47
N ASP A 87 -30.61 -5.60 -13.09
CA ASP A 87 -30.91 -6.15 -11.76
C ASP A 87 -30.15 -5.43 -10.63
N THR A 88 -28.89 -5.01 -10.85
CA THR A 88 -28.10 -4.24 -9.86
C THR A 88 -28.51 -2.77 -9.84
N PHE A 89 -28.80 -2.18 -11.00
CA PHE A 89 -29.19 -0.78 -11.10
C PHE A 89 -30.61 -0.51 -10.59
N GLY A 90 -31.54 -1.44 -10.85
CA GLY A 90 -32.94 -1.36 -10.38
C GLY A 90 -33.08 -1.66 -8.88
N ASN A 91 -32.04 -2.22 -8.27
CA ASN A 91 -31.98 -2.48 -6.85
C ASN A 91 -31.73 -1.16 -6.09
N CYS A 92 -32.79 -0.51 -5.61
CA CYS A 92 -32.69 0.73 -4.84
C CYS A 92 -32.77 0.46 -3.32
N PRO A 93 -31.64 0.49 -2.58
CA PRO A 93 -31.62 0.07 -1.18
C PRO A 93 -32.49 0.93 -0.26
N SER A 94 -32.69 2.20 -0.64
CA SER A 94 -33.54 3.14 0.09
C SER A 94 -35.03 2.81 0.01
N PHE A 95 -35.47 1.97 -0.93
CA PHE A 95 -36.87 1.61 -1.14
C PHE A 95 -37.15 0.12 -0.92
N TYR A 96 -36.30 -0.58 -0.18
CA TYR A 96 -36.56 -1.97 0.13
C TYR A 96 -37.82 -2.16 0.98
N THR A 97 -38.70 -3.01 0.46
CA THR A 97 -39.86 -3.52 1.20
C THR A 97 -39.54 -4.95 1.64
N PHE A 98 -39.57 -5.21 2.94
CA PHE A 98 -39.28 -6.53 3.50
C PHE A 98 -40.48 -7.51 3.44
N GLU A 99 -41.66 -7.01 3.06
CA GLU A 99 -42.83 -7.83 2.73
C GLU A 99 -42.74 -8.33 1.28
N HIS A 100 -42.06 -9.44 1.06
CA HIS A 100 -41.93 -10.08 -0.25
C HIS A 100 -42.16 -11.60 -0.18
N ARG A 101 -42.39 -12.24 -1.33
CA ARG A 101 -42.68 -13.68 -1.43
C ARG A 101 -41.60 -14.58 -0.80
N GLY A 102 -40.35 -14.10 -0.74
CA GLY A 102 -39.25 -14.79 -0.05
C GLY A 102 -39.27 -14.74 1.49
N LYS A 103 -40.08 -13.86 2.12
CA LYS A 103 -40.19 -13.74 3.58
C LYS A 103 -40.57 -15.07 4.27
N PRO A 104 -41.60 -15.82 3.83
CA PRO A 104 -41.94 -17.13 4.43
C PRO A 104 -40.90 -18.23 4.19
N MET A 105 -39.99 -18.04 3.22
CA MET A 105 -38.92 -18.99 2.93
C MET A 105 -37.65 -18.71 3.76
N SER A 106 -37.64 -17.62 4.53
CA SER A 106 -36.53 -17.29 5.41
C SER A 106 -36.59 -18.12 6.70
N ALA A 107 -35.45 -18.68 7.12
CA ALA A 107 -35.36 -19.49 8.35
C ALA A 107 -35.86 -18.71 9.60
N SER A 108 -35.72 -17.38 9.59
CA SER A 108 -36.16 -16.51 10.68
C SER A 108 -37.68 -16.36 10.77
N PHE A 109 -38.42 -16.52 9.66
CA PHE A 109 -39.89 -16.45 9.66
C PHE A 109 -40.53 -17.74 10.16
N VAL A 110 -39.91 -18.89 9.90
CA VAL A 110 -40.37 -20.20 10.38
C VAL A 110 -40.32 -20.27 11.92
N GLY A 111 -39.28 -19.71 12.55
CA GLY A 111 -39.16 -19.65 14.01
C GLY A 111 -40.19 -18.73 14.68
N PHE A 112 -40.65 -17.66 14.02
CA PHE A 112 -41.66 -16.74 14.56
C PHE A 112 -43.09 -17.30 14.53
N THR A 113 -43.35 -18.26 13.64
CA THR A 113 -44.68 -18.86 13.44
C THR A 113 -44.85 -20.20 14.16
N GLN A 114 -43.80 -20.71 14.84
CA GLN A 114 -43.96 -21.79 15.81
C GLN A 114 -44.49 -21.20 17.12
N PRO A 115 -45.70 -21.57 17.59
CA PRO A 115 -46.11 -21.23 18.95
C PRO A 115 -45.19 -21.94 19.93
N GLU A 116 -44.61 -21.20 20.89
CA GLU A 116 -44.00 -21.83 22.05
C GLU A 116 -45.11 -22.55 22.84
N GLU A 117 -45.08 -23.89 22.82
CA GLU A 117 -45.87 -24.73 23.73
C GLU A 117 -45.29 -24.72 25.15
#